data_AF-A0A9P6G7K7-F1
#
_entry.id   AF-A0A9P6G7K7-F1
#
_cell.length_a   1.000
_cell.length_b   1.000
_cell.length_c   1.000
_cell.angle_alpha   90.00
_cell.angle_beta   90.00
_cell.angle_gamma   90.00
#
_symmetry.space_group_name_H-M   'P 1'
#
loop_
_entity.id
_entity.type
_entity.pdbx_description
1 polymer ?
#
loop_
_entity_poly.entity_id
_entity_poly.type
_entity_poly.pdbx_seq_one_letter_code
_entity_poly.pdbx_strand_id
1 'polypeptide(L)'
;MQSYSLLARHGLDPTLHARFENGVLYKSIRGSVCAPADLRRPELWREVAERLGEWHVTLPISSISSISPAPAQLSAHNKRASLVDMAQLTLSKPNSNVWTTMQKWILALPTSTIEQSIRRGQLMTELESVTKLLGDMPGVEGASPFVFTHCDLLSWNVIIKPSPSSAAVSRRSSTLGGSEEPEPAAIVSFIDYEYAMLAPASFDLSNHFVEWGGFDCDASAMHTRSTRRAFISLEIIYAVSAHTRTAHTRSRI
;
A
#
# COMPACT_ATOMS: atom_id res chain seq x y z
N MET A 1 10.57 7.85 -4.87
CA MET A 1 11.13 9.06 -4.20
C MET A 1 10.10 10.15 -3.89
N GLN A 2 9.22 10.52 -4.82
CA GLN A 2 8.16 11.51 -4.55
C GLN A 2 7.12 11.02 -3.51
N SER A 3 6.91 9.70 -3.40
CA SER A 3 6.07 9.06 -2.37
C SER A 3 6.48 9.42 -0.94
N TYR A 4 7.78 9.34 -0.60
CA TYR A 4 8.31 9.74 0.71
C TYR A 4 8.01 11.20 1.05
N SER A 5 8.19 12.11 0.09
CA SER A 5 7.87 13.53 0.30
C SER A 5 6.39 13.79 0.51
N LEU A 6 5.51 13.05 -0.19
CA LEU A 6 4.07 13.14 0.00
C LEU A 6 3.68 12.65 1.39
N LEU A 7 4.12 11.45 1.77
CA LEU A 7 3.77 10.83 3.05
C LEU A 7 4.26 11.66 4.25
N ALA A 8 5.49 12.17 4.19
CA ALA A 8 6.04 13.03 5.24
C ALA A 8 5.25 14.34 5.42
N ARG A 9 4.78 14.96 4.33
CA ARG A 9 3.95 16.19 4.40
C ARG A 9 2.58 15.96 5.02
N HIS A 10 2.06 14.74 4.92
CA HIS A 10 0.77 14.34 5.49
C HIS A 10 0.92 13.64 6.85
N GLY A 11 2.13 13.59 7.42
CA GLY A 11 2.37 12.99 8.74
C GLY A 11 2.27 11.47 8.77
N LEU A 12 2.26 10.80 7.62
CA LEU A 12 2.13 9.35 7.50
C LEU A 12 3.48 8.61 7.50
N ASP A 13 4.58 9.34 7.31
CA ASP A 13 5.96 8.83 7.29
C ASP A 13 6.88 9.79 8.07
N PRO A 14 7.93 9.28 8.72
CA PRO A 14 9.03 10.07 9.25
C PRO A 14 9.53 11.19 8.33
N THR A 15 10.11 12.20 8.97
CA THR A 15 10.66 13.36 8.26
C THR A 15 11.74 12.94 7.27
N LEU A 16 11.55 13.30 6.00
CA LEU A 16 12.58 13.25 4.97
C LEU A 16 13.57 14.39 5.20
N HIS A 17 14.83 14.06 5.47
CA HIS A 17 15.90 15.02 5.74
C HIS A 17 16.60 15.50 4.47
N ALA A 18 16.87 14.59 3.52
CA ALA A 18 17.52 14.95 2.26
C ALA A 18 17.13 13.99 1.13
N ARG A 19 17.30 14.47 -0.11
CA ARG A 19 17.17 13.69 -1.34
C ARG A 19 18.44 13.86 -2.16
N PHE A 20 18.94 12.75 -2.68
CA PHE A 20 20.07 12.67 -3.60
C PHE A 20 19.58 12.13 -4.95
N GLU A 21 20.42 12.16 -5.98
CA GLU A 21 20.06 11.58 -7.28
C GLU A 21 19.84 10.06 -7.20
N ASN A 22 20.61 9.39 -6.34
CA ASN A 22 20.64 7.94 -6.16
C ASN A 22 20.06 7.46 -4.83
N GLY A 23 19.37 8.32 -4.05
CA GLY A 23 18.88 7.90 -2.75
C GLY A 23 18.13 8.97 -1.94
N VAL A 24 17.72 8.58 -0.74
CA VAL A 24 17.01 9.43 0.21
C VAL A 24 17.56 9.23 1.62
N LEU A 25 17.52 10.29 2.43
CA LEU A 25 17.83 10.24 3.85
C LEU A 25 16.57 10.67 4.62
N TYR A 26 16.03 9.76 5.43
CA TYR A 26 14.86 10.01 6.28
C TYR A 26 15.13 9.55 7.71
N LYS A 27 14.28 10.00 8.63
CA LYS A 27 14.42 9.70 10.06
C LYS A 27 14.19 8.21 10.33
N SER A 28 15.12 7.58 11.06
CA SER A 28 14.99 6.18 11.51
C SER A 28 13.74 5.98 12.39
N ILE A 29 13.03 4.87 12.14
CA ILE A 29 11.90 4.42 12.94
C ILE A 29 12.40 3.42 13.98
N ARG A 30 12.19 3.72 15.28
CA ARG A 30 12.47 2.76 16.35
C ARG A 30 11.37 1.71 16.41
N GLY A 31 11.75 0.44 16.41
CA GLY A 31 10.85 -0.70 16.52
C GLY A 31 11.52 -2.00 16.09
N SER A 32 10.73 -3.06 16.05
CA SER A 32 11.09 -4.34 15.46
C SER A 32 10.36 -4.55 14.15
N VAL A 33 11.03 -5.17 13.18
CA VAL A 33 10.40 -5.58 11.92
C VAL A 33 9.40 -6.70 12.21
N CYS A 34 8.20 -6.61 11.64
CA CYS A 34 7.15 -7.60 11.76
C CYS A 34 7.51 -8.87 10.96
N ALA A 35 7.26 -10.06 11.54
CA ALA A 35 7.36 -11.32 10.82
C ALA A 35 6.00 -11.71 10.20
N PRO A 36 5.95 -12.64 9.22
CA PRO A 36 4.67 -13.14 8.70
C PRO A 36 3.77 -13.69 9.82
N ALA A 37 4.38 -14.32 10.83
CA ALA A 37 3.66 -14.84 11.99
C ALA A 37 3.01 -13.74 12.83
N ASP A 38 3.60 -12.56 12.89
CA ASP A 38 3.10 -11.43 13.68
C ASP A 38 1.83 -10.84 13.06
N LEU A 39 1.74 -10.78 11.74
CA LEU A 39 0.51 -10.38 11.03
C LEU A 39 -0.69 -11.28 11.37
N ARG A 40 -0.46 -12.44 11.98
CA ARG A 40 -1.55 -13.32 12.42
C ARG A 40 -2.19 -12.91 13.74
N ARG A 41 -1.50 -12.08 14.52
CA ARG A 41 -1.89 -11.70 15.87
C ARG A 41 -2.99 -10.63 15.84
N PRO A 42 -4.12 -10.83 16.57
CA PRO A 42 -5.23 -9.88 16.61
C PRO A 42 -4.83 -8.44 16.92
N GLU A 43 -3.91 -8.26 17.84
CA GLU A 43 -3.41 -6.95 18.25
C GLU A 43 -2.59 -6.25 17.16
N LEU A 44 -2.00 -6.97 16.20
CA LEU A 44 -1.18 -6.38 15.14
C LEU A 44 -1.95 -6.17 13.84
N TRP A 45 -2.74 -7.15 13.38
CA TRP A 45 -3.49 -6.94 12.14
C TRP A 45 -4.55 -5.86 12.27
N ARG A 46 -5.10 -5.64 13.48
CA ARG A 46 -6.00 -4.52 13.75
C ARG A 46 -5.29 -3.20 13.50
N GLU A 47 -4.11 -3.02 14.08
CA GLU A 47 -3.30 -1.81 13.94
C GLU A 47 -2.84 -1.56 12.50
N VAL A 48 -2.53 -2.64 11.77
CA VAL A 48 -2.27 -2.56 10.33
C VAL A 48 -3.52 -2.11 9.57
N ALA A 49 -4.71 -2.65 9.89
CA ALA A 49 -5.96 -2.24 9.26
C ALA A 49 -6.26 -0.75 9.51
N GLU A 50 -6.09 -0.28 10.74
CA GLU A 50 -6.28 1.11 11.11
C GLU A 50 -5.33 2.03 10.35
N ARG A 51 -4.03 1.72 10.36
CA ARG A 51 -3.02 2.53 9.64
C ARG A 51 -3.23 2.50 8.13
N LEU A 52 -3.68 1.39 7.56
CA LEU A 52 -3.98 1.29 6.14
C LEU A 52 -5.21 2.15 5.76
N GLY A 53 -6.23 2.19 6.63
CA GLY A 53 -7.38 3.08 6.44
C GLY A 53 -7.00 4.56 6.47
N GLU A 54 -6.08 4.94 7.36
CA GLU A 54 -5.52 6.30 7.37
C GLU A 54 -4.80 6.63 6.05
N TRP A 55 -4.02 5.70 5.52
CA TRP A 55 -3.32 5.84 4.24
C TRP A 55 -4.29 6.06 3.07
N HIS A 56 -5.30 5.21 2.97
CA HIS A 56 -6.25 5.24 1.87
C HIS A 56 -7.10 6.54 1.84
N VAL A 57 -7.30 7.20 2.97
CA VAL A 57 -8.18 8.39 3.05
C VAL A 57 -7.45 9.73 3.15
N THR A 58 -6.22 9.75 3.67
CA THR A 58 -5.52 11.01 3.99
C THR A 58 -4.87 11.66 2.77
N LEU A 59 -4.54 10.87 1.74
CA LEU A 59 -3.76 11.32 0.60
C LEU A 59 -4.65 11.68 -0.60
N PRO A 60 -4.73 12.97 -0.98
CA PRO A 60 -5.60 13.39 -2.07
C PRO A 60 -5.06 12.93 -3.43
N ILE A 61 -5.96 12.39 -4.26
CA ILE A 61 -5.67 11.88 -5.62
C ILE A 61 -4.98 12.92 -6.52
N SER A 62 -5.37 14.19 -6.37
CA SER A 62 -4.77 15.31 -7.10
C SER A 62 -3.28 15.50 -6.79
N SER A 63 -2.83 15.23 -5.56
CA SER A 63 -1.40 15.32 -5.20
C SER A 63 -0.59 14.17 -5.77
N ILE A 64 -1.23 13.05 -6.12
CA ILE A 64 -0.59 11.82 -6.58
C ILE A 64 -0.32 11.86 -8.09
N SER A 65 -1.14 12.58 -8.87
CA SER A 65 -0.87 12.78 -10.30
C SER A 65 0.46 13.51 -10.57
N SER A 66 1.01 14.24 -9.59
CA SER A 66 2.31 14.90 -9.66
C SER A 66 3.52 14.00 -9.36
N ILE A 67 3.28 12.80 -8.79
CA ILE A 67 4.28 11.79 -8.38
C ILE A 67 4.72 10.92 -9.56
N SER A 68 4.02 11.02 -10.69
CA SER A 68 4.36 10.28 -11.90
C SER A 68 4.57 11.26 -13.05
N PRO A 69 5.81 11.76 -13.26
CA PRO A 69 6.11 12.43 -14.51
C PRO A 69 5.80 11.48 -15.68
N ALA A 70 5.26 12.04 -16.76
CA ALA A 70 4.97 11.32 -18.00
C ALA A 70 6.21 10.49 -18.45
N PRO A 71 5.99 9.35 -19.13
CA PRO A 71 7.05 8.35 -19.31
C PRO A 71 8.29 8.94 -19.98
N ALA A 72 9.43 8.82 -19.29
CA ALA A 72 10.74 8.97 -19.89
C ALA A 72 10.93 7.84 -20.93
N GLN A 73 10.87 8.25 -22.19
CA GLN A 73 11.36 7.59 -23.41
C GLN A 73 11.39 6.05 -23.42
N LEU A 74 10.26 5.45 -23.84
CA LEU A 74 10.27 4.16 -24.53
C LEU A 74 11.23 4.23 -25.73
N SER A 75 12.07 3.19 -25.89
CA SER A 75 13.02 3.06 -26.99
C SER A 75 12.30 3.20 -28.35
N ALA A 76 13.01 3.77 -29.34
CA ALA A 76 12.42 4.26 -30.59
C ALA A 76 11.67 3.20 -31.42
N HIS A 77 11.86 1.91 -31.16
CA HIS A 77 11.28 0.83 -31.96
C HIS A 77 9.82 0.47 -31.64
N ASN A 78 9.27 0.83 -30.48
CA ASN A 78 7.90 0.42 -30.07
C ASN A 78 6.97 1.60 -29.73
N LYS A 79 7.35 2.84 -30.08
CA LYS A 79 6.65 4.06 -29.62
C LYS A 79 5.17 4.14 -30.00
N ARG A 80 4.78 3.69 -31.20
CA ARG A 80 3.44 3.99 -31.74
C ARG A 80 2.38 2.96 -31.33
N ALA A 81 2.74 1.67 -31.27
CA ALA A 81 1.83 0.63 -30.80
C ALA A 81 1.61 0.71 -29.28
N SER A 82 2.70 0.83 -28.50
CA SER A 82 2.59 0.88 -27.03
C SER A 82 1.81 2.10 -26.50
N LEU A 83 1.94 3.28 -27.12
CA LEU A 83 1.18 4.47 -26.70
C LEU A 83 -0.30 4.39 -27.07
N VAL A 84 -0.64 3.76 -28.20
CA VAL A 84 -2.04 3.57 -28.63
C VAL A 84 -2.72 2.50 -27.77
N ASP A 85 -2.03 1.40 -27.47
CA ASP A 85 -2.57 0.32 -26.61
C ASP A 85 -2.70 0.77 -25.14
N MET A 86 -1.78 1.61 -24.64
CA MET A 86 -1.90 2.24 -23.32
C MET A 86 -3.13 3.16 -23.26
N ALA A 87 -3.40 3.92 -24.31
CA ALA A 87 -4.54 4.84 -24.39
C ALA A 87 -5.89 4.09 -24.47
N GLN A 88 -5.93 2.89 -25.06
CA GLN A 88 -7.17 2.11 -25.18
C GLN A 88 -7.58 1.39 -23.89
N LEU A 89 -6.62 0.83 -23.13
CA LEU A 89 -6.93 0.13 -21.88
C LEU A 89 -7.35 1.08 -20.74
N THR A 90 -6.82 2.31 -20.74
CA THR A 90 -6.83 3.20 -19.56
C THR A 90 -7.36 4.60 -19.83
N LEU A 91 -8.16 4.79 -20.90
CA LEU A 91 -8.67 6.09 -21.34
C LEU A 91 -9.34 6.94 -20.24
N SER A 92 -9.95 6.29 -19.23
CA SER A 92 -10.62 6.94 -18.09
C SER A 92 -9.85 6.86 -16.76
N LYS A 93 -8.65 6.26 -16.73
CA LYS A 93 -7.89 5.96 -15.51
C LYS A 93 -6.69 6.91 -15.37
N PRO A 94 -6.22 7.20 -14.14
CA PRO A 94 -5.04 8.05 -13.94
C PRO A 94 -3.81 7.55 -14.69
N ASN A 95 -2.97 8.45 -15.23
CA ASN A 95 -1.83 8.12 -16.10
C ASN A 95 -0.79 7.15 -15.48
N SER A 96 -0.80 6.98 -14.16
CA SER A 96 0.06 6.06 -13.44
C SER A 96 -0.73 5.37 -12.35
N ASN A 97 -1.04 4.10 -12.58
CA ASN A 97 -1.78 3.22 -11.70
C ASN A 97 -1.35 1.76 -11.89
N VAL A 98 -1.82 0.87 -11.01
CA VAL A 98 -1.49 -0.57 -11.03
C VAL A 98 -1.64 -1.23 -12.41
N TRP A 99 -2.72 -0.94 -13.14
CA TRP A 99 -2.99 -1.52 -14.46
C TRP A 99 -1.96 -1.05 -15.50
N THR A 100 -1.69 0.26 -15.54
CA THR A 100 -0.67 0.82 -16.45
C THR A 100 0.73 0.34 -16.10
N THR A 101 1.02 0.07 -14.83
CA THR A 101 2.29 -0.48 -14.38
C THR A 101 2.45 -1.92 -14.84
N MET A 102 1.45 -2.77 -14.63
CA MET A 102 1.44 -4.15 -15.14
C MET A 102 1.60 -4.18 -16.66
N GLN A 103 0.91 -3.31 -17.39
CA GLN A 103 1.05 -3.20 -18.84
C GLN A 103 2.49 -2.86 -19.25
N LYS A 104 3.12 -1.87 -18.60
CA LYS A 104 4.53 -1.51 -18.85
C LYS A 104 5.47 -2.70 -18.61
N TRP A 105 5.25 -3.45 -17.54
CA TRP A 105 6.07 -4.62 -17.23
C TRP A 105 5.90 -5.73 -18.26
N ILE A 106 4.68 -6.03 -18.69
CA ILE A 106 4.41 -7.00 -19.75
C ILE A 106 5.08 -6.56 -21.07
N LEU A 107 5.01 -5.28 -21.41
CA LEU A 107 5.63 -4.74 -22.62
C LEU A 107 7.17 -4.77 -22.57
N ALA A 108 7.76 -4.74 -21.38
CA ALA A 108 9.21 -4.85 -21.17
C ALA A 108 9.73 -6.29 -21.27
N LEU A 109 8.85 -7.30 -21.27
CA LEU A 109 9.24 -8.70 -21.46
C LEU A 109 9.88 -8.92 -22.84
N PRO A 110 10.88 -9.80 -22.94
CA PRO A 110 11.57 -10.08 -24.19
C PRO A 110 10.60 -10.68 -25.22
N THR A 111 10.90 -10.46 -26.50
CA THR A 111 10.18 -11.07 -27.64
C THR A 111 11.13 -11.54 -28.74
N SER A 112 12.33 -11.95 -28.35
CA SER A 112 13.31 -12.51 -29.28
C SER A 112 12.91 -13.88 -29.83
N THR A 113 12.08 -14.64 -29.11
CA THR A 113 11.57 -15.94 -29.55
C THR A 113 10.05 -15.91 -29.81
N ILE A 114 9.57 -16.89 -30.57
CA ILE A 114 8.14 -17.08 -30.81
C ILE A 114 7.41 -17.38 -29.49
N GLU A 115 7.97 -18.26 -28.64
CA GLU A 115 7.40 -18.59 -27.33
C GLU A 115 7.27 -17.37 -26.43
N GLN A 116 8.31 -16.53 -26.39
CA GLN A 116 8.30 -15.27 -25.64
C GLN A 116 7.20 -14.31 -26.15
N SER A 117 7.05 -14.21 -27.47
CA SER A 117 6.02 -13.38 -28.09
C SER A 117 4.61 -13.88 -27.78
N ILE A 118 4.40 -15.20 -27.82
CA ILE A 118 3.13 -15.83 -27.43
C ILE A 118 2.82 -15.57 -25.96
N ARG A 119 3.81 -15.76 -25.07
CA ARG A 119 3.63 -15.53 -23.63
C ARG A 119 3.26 -14.07 -23.33
N ARG A 120 3.92 -13.11 -23.97
CA ARG A 120 3.58 -11.68 -23.82
C ARG A 120 2.16 -11.39 -24.31
N GLY A 121 1.74 -11.98 -25.43
CA GLY A 121 0.37 -11.87 -25.94
C GLY A 121 -0.67 -12.39 -24.95
N GLN A 122 -0.45 -13.57 -24.39
CA GLN A 122 -1.32 -14.17 -23.37
C GLN A 122 -1.46 -13.26 -22.14
N LEU A 123 -0.34 -12.75 -21.62
CA LEU A 123 -0.36 -11.85 -20.46
C LEU A 123 -1.11 -10.55 -20.75
N MET A 124 -1.03 -10.02 -21.98
CA MET A 124 -1.79 -8.83 -22.35
C MET A 124 -3.30 -9.11 -22.38
N THR A 125 -3.71 -10.24 -22.94
CA THR A 125 -5.12 -10.68 -22.94
C THR A 125 -5.64 -10.92 -21.51
N GLU A 126 -4.84 -11.53 -20.64
CA GLU A 126 -5.18 -11.72 -19.23
C GLU A 126 -5.33 -10.36 -18.52
N LEU A 127 -4.40 -9.42 -18.76
CA LEU A 127 -4.47 -8.06 -18.19
C LEU A 127 -5.73 -7.31 -18.65
N GLU A 128 -6.09 -7.39 -19.93
CA GLU A 128 -7.33 -6.81 -20.47
C GLU A 128 -8.56 -7.36 -19.74
N SER A 129 -8.62 -8.68 -19.59
CA SER A 129 -9.72 -9.37 -18.93
C SER A 129 -9.87 -8.94 -17.46
N VAL A 130 -8.76 -8.93 -16.72
CA VAL A 130 -8.76 -8.53 -15.30
C VAL A 130 -9.07 -7.05 -15.15
N THR A 131 -8.54 -6.18 -16.01
CA THR A 131 -8.83 -4.74 -15.98
C THR A 131 -10.31 -4.47 -16.25
N LYS A 132 -10.95 -5.21 -17.16
CA LYS A 132 -12.39 -5.09 -17.39
C LYS A 132 -13.22 -5.58 -16.21
N LEU A 133 -12.75 -6.63 -15.52
CA LEU A 133 -13.46 -7.21 -14.38
C LEU A 133 -13.35 -6.36 -13.12
N LEU A 134 -12.15 -5.80 -12.84
CA LEU A 134 -11.80 -5.20 -11.55
C LEU A 134 -11.47 -3.71 -11.64
N GLY A 135 -11.26 -3.16 -12.83
CA GLY A 135 -10.74 -1.81 -13.02
C GLY A 135 -11.72 -0.68 -12.72
N ASP A 136 -13.03 -0.97 -12.72
CA ASP A 136 -14.10 0.01 -12.52
C ASP A 136 -14.91 -0.27 -11.23
N MET A 137 -14.30 -0.98 -10.27
CA MET A 137 -14.91 -1.26 -8.96
C MET A 137 -15.17 0.04 -8.19
N PRO A 138 -16.35 0.25 -7.59
CA PRO A 138 -16.68 1.50 -6.90
C PRO A 138 -15.76 1.75 -5.69
N GLY A 139 -15.38 3.01 -5.49
CA GLY A 139 -14.69 3.45 -4.27
C GLY A 139 -15.64 3.52 -3.06
N VAL A 140 -15.07 3.78 -1.88
CA VAL A 140 -15.85 3.99 -0.65
C VAL A 140 -16.66 5.28 -0.78
N GLU A 141 -17.96 5.22 -0.45
CA GLU A 141 -18.89 6.36 -0.44
C GLU A 141 -19.00 7.17 -1.76
N GLY A 142 -18.84 6.50 -2.92
CA GLY A 142 -18.95 7.18 -4.22
C GLY A 142 -17.73 8.04 -4.59
N ALA A 143 -16.66 7.95 -3.80
CA ALA A 143 -15.37 8.50 -4.14
C ALA A 143 -14.74 7.75 -5.33
N SER A 144 -13.69 8.35 -5.89
CA SER A 144 -12.85 7.71 -6.91
C SER A 144 -12.46 6.29 -6.50
N PRO A 145 -12.45 5.33 -7.43
CA PRO A 145 -12.08 3.96 -7.13
C PRO A 145 -10.60 3.79 -6.77
N PHE A 146 -9.77 4.77 -7.14
CA PHE A 146 -8.34 4.80 -6.85
C PHE A 146 -8.04 5.56 -5.56
N VAL A 147 -7.22 4.95 -4.70
CA VAL A 147 -6.61 5.57 -3.52
C VAL A 147 -5.08 5.48 -3.64
N PHE A 148 -4.35 6.18 -2.75
CA PHE A 148 -2.92 5.94 -2.62
C PHE A 148 -2.69 4.64 -1.87
N THR A 149 -2.07 3.67 -2.53
CA THR A 149 -1.83 2.33 -1.98
C THR A 149 -0.35 2.11 -1.78
N HIS A 150 0.02 1.27 -0.81
CA HIS A 150 1.38 0.82 -0.60
C HIS A 150 1.86 -0.10 -1.72
N CYS A 151 0.96 -0.97 -2.21
CA CYS A 151 1.19 -1.98 -3.25
C CYS A 151 2.16 -3.10 -2.91
N ASP A 152 2.78 -3.08 -1.74
CA ASP A 152 3.80 -4.05 -1.32
C ASP A 152 3.84 -4.17 0.21
N LEU A 153 2.67 -4.29 0.84
CA LEU A 153 2.56 -4.31 2.30
C LEU A 153 2.81 -5.71 2.89
N LEU A 154 4.00 -6.25 2.60
CA LEU A 154 4.51 -7.47 3.21
C LEU A 154 4.95 -7.22 4.66
N SER A 155 5.08 -8.30 5.44
CA SER A 155 5.38 -8.20 6.88
C SER A 155 6.63 -7.37 7.19
N TRP A 156 7.68 -7.46 6.38
CA TRP A 156 8.94 -6.75 6.62
C TRP A 156 8.84 -5.24 6.39
N ASN A 157 7.79 -4.79 5.70
CA ASN A 157 7.46 -3.39 5.48
C ASN A 157 6.60 -2.82 6.61
N VAL A 158 6.38 -3.59 7.68
CA VAL A 158 5.68 -3.16 8.89
C VAL A 158 6.64 -3.14 10.07
N ILE A 159 6.79 -1.96 10.68
CA ILE A 159 7.57 -1.76 11.91
C ILE A 159 6.62 -1.72 13.10
N ILE A 160 6.82 -2.62 14.06
CA ILE A 160 6.14 -2.65 15.36
C ILE A 160 6.91 -1.72 16.29
N LYS A 161 6.27 -0.62 16.70
CA LYS A 161 6.92 0.35 17.59
C LYS A 161 6.84 -0.14 19.04
N PRO A 162 7.86 0.18 19.87
CA PRO A 162 7.81 -0.16 21.28
C PRO A 162 6.61 0.54 21.92
N SER A 163 5.82 -0.21 22.68
CA SER A 163 4.79 0.40 23.51
C SER A 163 5.44 1.33 24.56
N PRO A 164 4.85 2.49 24.87
CA PRO A 164 5.37 3.39 25.90
C PRO A 164 5.54 2.71 27.27
N SER A 165 4.80 1.63 27.56
CA SER A 165 4.92 0.88 28.82
C SER A 165 6.17 -0.02 28.86
N SER A 166 6.58 -0.62 27.73
CA SER A 166 7.73 -1.53 27.66
C SER A 166 9.08 -0.83 27.88
N ALA A 167 9.19 0.47 27.57
CA ALA A 167 10.41 1.25 27.81
C ALA A 167 10.66 1.54 29.30
N ALA A 168 9.62 1.50 30.14
CA ALA A 168 9.73 1.69 31.58
C ALA A 168 10.06 0.38 32.32
N VAL A 169 9.58 -0.77 31.82
CA VAL A 169 9.77 -2.09 32.47
C VAL A 169 11.21 -2.59 32.42
N SER A 170 12.01 -2.18 31.43
CA SER A 170 13.44 -2.54 31.36
C SER A 170 14.29 -1.92 32.48
N ARG A 171 13.76 -0.95 33.26
CA ARG A 171 14.47 -0.34 34.40
C ARG A 171 13.96 -0.75 35.79
N ARG A 172 12.94 -1.58 35.89
CA ARG A 172 12.42 -2.04 37.20
C ARG A 172 12.03 -3.51 37.13
N SER A 173 12.99 -4.37 37.47
CA SER A 173 12.65 -5.71 37.93
C SER A 173 12.01 -5.63 39.32
N SER A 174 11.12 -6.58 39.58
CA SER A 174 10.39 -6.91 40.82
C SER A 174 9.35 -5.92 41.33
N THR A 175 8.09 -6.14 40.94
CA THR A 175 6.96 -6.32 41.89
C THR A 175 5.79 -7.00 41.18
N LEU A 176 5.34 -8.12 41.73
CA LEU A 176 4.17 -8.88 41.32
C LEU A 176 2.89 -8.08 41.63
N GLY A 177 1.99 -7.94 40.65
CA GLY A 177 0.68 -7.34 40.85
C GLY A 177 -0.17 -7.54 39.60
N GLY A 178 -1.08 -8.51 39.65
CA GLY A 178 -2.07 -8.77 38.60
C GLY A 178 -3.13 -7.68 38.60
N SER A 179 -3.08 -6.84 37.59
CA SER A 179 -4.20 -6.00 37.14
C SER A 179 -4.27 -6.16 35.63
N GLU A 180 -5.39 -6.69 35.13
CA GLU A 180 -5.74 -6.73 33.71
C GLU A 180 -6.02 -5.30 33.20
N GLU A 181 -5.01 -4.45 33.24
CA GLU A 181 -5.00 -3.22 32.46
C GLU A 181 -4.89 -3.63 30.99
N PRO A 182 -5.72 -3.08 30.08
CA PRO A 182 -5.62 -3.40 28.67
C PRO A 182 -4.20 -3.07 28.19
N GLU A 183 -3.49 -4.10 27.71
CA GLU A 183 -2.16 -3.94 27.14
C GLU A 183 -2.20 -2.78 26.13
N PRO A 184 -1.29 -1.80 26.25
CA PRO A 184 -1.26 -0.65 25.37
C PRO A 184 -1.16 -1.10 23.91
N ALA A 185 -2.12 -0.62 23.10
CA ALA A 185 -2.25 -0.92 21.68
C ALA A 185 -0.89 -0.79 20.94
N ALA A 186 -0.55 -1.79 20.14
CA ALA A 186 0.72 -1.88 19.46
C ALA A 186 0.77 -0.90 18.28
N ILE A 187 1.58 0.14 18.34
CA ILE A 187 1.61 1.13 17.25
C ILE A 187 2.46 0.61 16.09
N VAL A 188 1.89 0.51 14.89
CA VAL A 188 2.66 0.14 13.68
C VAL A 188 3.09 1.35 12.85
N SER A 189 4.06 1.18 11.96
CA SER A 189 4.41 2.12 10.89
C SER A 189 4.82 1.34 9.64
N PHE A 190 4.38 1.80 8.49
CA PHE A 190 4.80 1.20 7.22
C PHE A 190 6.13 1.81 6.78
N ILE A 191 6.89 1.10 5.95
CA ILE A 191 8.12 1.57 5.32
C ILE A 191 8.20 1.04 3.90
N ASP A 192 9.18 1.51 3.14
CA ASP A 192 9.50 1.01 1.80
C ASP A 192 8.40 1.22 0.74
N TYR A 193 8.22 2.49 0.38
CA TYR A 193 7.12 2.94 -0.48
C TYR A 193 7.51 3.03 -1.96
N GLU A 194 8.43 2.18 -2.42
CA GLU A 194 8.94 2.26 -3.79
C GLU A 194 7.89 1.87 -4.84
N TYR A 195 6.98 0.96 -4.48
CA TYR A 195 5.85 0.54 -5.30
C TYR A 195 4.57 1.35 -5.03
N ALA A 196 4.59 2.30 -4.09
CA ALA A 196 3.39 3.04 -3.74
C ALA A 196 2.87 3.88 -4.92
N MET A 197 1.62 3.66 -5.30
CA MET A 197 0.99 4.27 -6.48
C MET A 197 -0.53 4.37 -6.33
N LEU A 198 -1.22 4.80 -7.39
CA LEU A 198 -2.68 4.71 -7.43
C LEU A 198 -3.12 3.29 -7.75
N ALA A 199 -3.93 2.70 -6.88
CA ALA A 199 -4.61 1.45 -7.16
C ALA A 199 -5.99 1.44 -6.48
N PRO A 200 -6.89 0.50 -6.87
CA PRO A 200 -8.06 0.22 -6.07
C PRO A 200 -7.65 -0.19 -4.65
N ALA A 201 -8.34 0.29 -3.62
CA ALA A 201 -8.06 -0.10 -2.23
C ALA A 201 -8.13 -1.63 -2.04
N SER A 202 -8.99 -2.30 -2.79
CA SER A 202 -9.11 -3.75 -2.82
C SER A 202 -7.83 -4.45 -3.30
N PHE A 203 -7.02 -3.81 -4.15
CA PHE A 203 -5.72 -4.35 -4.57
C PHE A 203 -4.77 -4.43 -3.38
N ASP A 204 -4.61 -3.33 -2.63
CA ASP A 204 -3.70 -3.26 -1.48
C ASP A 204 -4.13 -4.20 -0.35
N LEU A 205 -5.44 -4.25 -0.06
CA LEU A 205 -6.02 -5.20 0.89
C LEU A 205 -5.78 -6.66 0.49
N SER A 206 -6.03 -6.99 -0.78
CA SER A 206 -5.86 -8.36 -1.27
C SER A 206 -4.40 -8.76 -1.26
N ASN A 207 -3.50 -7.86 -1.68
CA ASN A 207 -2.06 -8.07 -1.61
C ASN A 207 -1.63 -8.35 -0.17
N HIS A 208 -2.00 -7.48 0.78
CA HIS A 208 -1.66 -7.66 2.18
C HIS A 208 -2.18 -8.98 2.78
N PHE A 209 -3.37 -9.45 2.38
CA PHE A 209 -3.89 -10.74 2.85
C PHE A 209 -3.11 -11.94 2.31
N VAL A 210 -2.53 -11.84 1.12
CA VAL A 210 -1.65 -12.90 0.57
C VAL A 210 -0.36 -12.97 1.38
N GLU A 211 0.16 -11.84 1.85
CA GLU A 211 1.39 -11.74 2.64
C GLU A 211 1.33 -12.42 4.02
N TRP A 212 0.14 -12.82 4.46
CA TRP A 212 -0.02 -13.67 5.65
C TRP A 212 0.56 -15.07 5.47
N GLY A 213 0.67 -15.54 4.22
CA GLY A 213 1.36 -16.79 3.87
C GLY A 213 2.89 -16.66 3.88
N GLY A 214 3.43 -15.43 3.92
CA GLY A 214 4.86 -15.15 3.81
C GLY A 214 5.47 -15.65 2.50
N PHE A 215 6.81 -15.64 2.43
CA PHE A 215 7.56 -16.10 1.25
C PHE A 215 7.39 -17.60 0.94
N ASP A 216 7.03 -18.39 1.95
CA ASP A 216 6.75 -19.82 1.78
C ASP A 216 5.38 -20.09 1.15
N CYS A 217 4.57 -19.04 0.93
CA CYS A 217 3.23 -19.12 0.35
C CYS A 217 2.31 -20.11 1.12
N ASP A 218 2.40 -20.11 2.45
CA ASP A 218 1.61 -21.00 3.30
C ASP A 218 0.13 -20.61 3.26
N ALA A 219 -0.64 -21.29 2.42
CA ALA A 219 -2.08 -21.08 2.29
C ALA A 219 -2.86 -21.36 3.59
N SER A 220 -2.30 -22.18 4.50
CA SER A 220 -2.93 -22.46 5.80
C SER A 220 -2.81 -21.30 6.79
N ALA A 221 -1.85 -20.39 6.56
CA ALA A 221 -1.65 -19.20 7.38
C ALA A 221 -2.63 -18.06 7.04
N MET A 222 -3.33 -18.13 5.89
CA MET A 222 -4.32 -17.13 5.52
C MET A 222 -5.51 -17.17 6.49
N HIS A 223 -5.86 -16.05 7.13
CA HIS A 223 -6.94 -16.08 8.11
C HIS A 223 -8.30 -16.43 7.52
N THR A 224 -9.23 -16.66 8.42
CA THR A 224 -10.62 -16.94 8.08
C THR A 224 -11.31 -15.75 7.39
N ARG A 225 -12.42 -16.05 6.72
CA ARG A 225 -13.30 -15.02 6.16
C ARG A 225 -13.79 -14.03 7.23
N SER A 226 -14.02 -14.48 8.47
CA SER A 226 -14.44 -13.60 9.56
C SER A 226 -13.35 -12.60 9.94
N THR A 227 -12.09 -13.03 10.02
CA THR A 227 -10.97 -12.12 10.29
C THR A 227 -10.74 -11.12 9.17
N ARG A 228 -10.74 -11.55 7.89
CA ARG A 228 -10.64 -10.60 6.76
C ARG A 228 -11.76 -9.57 6.75
N ARG A 229 -12.99 -9.99 7.09
CA ARG A 229 -14.12 -9.06 7.24
C ARG A 229 -13.90 -8.07 8.37
N ALA A 230 -13.40 -8.54 9.52
CA ALA A 230 -13.10 -7.66 10.65
C ALA A 230 -11.99 -6.66 10.32
N PHE A 231 -10.95 -7.09 9.58
CA PHE A 231 -9.90 -6.21 9.06
C PHE A 231 -10.50 -5.11 8.18
N ILE A 232 -11.27 -5.48 7.15
CA ILE A 232 -11.91 -4.51 6.24
C ILE A 232 -12.84 -3.56 6.99
N SER A 233 -13.63 -4.07 7.93
CA SER A 233 -14.51 -3.23 8.75
C SER A 233 -13.73 -2.18 9.54
N LEU A 234 -12.61 -2.56 10.16
CA LEU A 234 -11.77 -1.62 10.90
C LEU A 234 -11.11 -0.59 9.98
N GLU A 235 -10.56 -1.05 8.85
CA GLU A 235 -9.96 -0.18 7.84
C GLU A 235 -10.96 0.90 7.38
N ILE A 236 -12.19 0.51 7.04
CA ILE A 236 -13.26 1.44 6.63
C ILE A 236 -13.67 2.37 7.79
N ILE A 237 -13.88 1.85 9.00
CA ILE A 237 -14.29 2.66 10.17
C ILE A 237 -13.27 3.77 10.43
N TYR A 238 -11.98 3.44 10.36
CA TYR A 238 -10.92 4.41 10.56
C TYR A 238 -10.78 5.38 9.40
N ALA A 239 -10.92 4.92 8.16
CA ALA A 239 -10.96 5.79 6.99
C ALA A 239 -12.06 6.86 7.14
N VAL A 240 -13.30 6.46 7.48
CA VAL A 240 -14.43 7.38 7.68
C VAL A 240 -14.19 8.34 8.85
N SER A 241 -13.66 7.83 9.97
CA SER A 241 -13.37 8.63 11.16
C SER A 241 -12.27 9.67 10.92
N ALA A 242 -11.20 9.30 10.20
CA ALA A 242 -10.13 10.21 9.80
C ALA A 242 -10.60 11.26 8.79
N HIS A 243 -11.47 10.89 7.84
CA HIS A 243 -12.07 11.83 6.90
C HIS A 243 -12.88 12.91 7.61
N THR A 244 -13.72 12.51 8.57
CA THR A 244 -14.56 13.42 9.36
C THR A 244 -13.73 14.43 10.17
N ARG A 245 -12.63 13.98 10.80
CA ARG A 245 -11.69 14.86 11.53
C ARG A 245 -11.03 15.90 10.61
N THR A 246 -10.68 15.49 9.40
CA THR A 246 -10.01 16.37 8.41
C THR A 246 -10.97 17.41 7.83
N ALA A 247 -12.23 17.01 7.55
CA ALA A 247 -13.28 17.93 7.07
C ALA A 247 -13.62 19.01 8.12
N HIS A 248 -13.70 18.63 9.39
CA HIS A 248 -13.98 19.57 10.49
C HIS A 248 -12.86 20.60 10.70
N THR A 249 -11.60 20.20 10.45
CA THR A 249 -10.43 21.09 10.53
C THR A 249 -10.40 22.09 9.36
N ARG A 250 -10.79 21.65 8.15
CA ARG A 250 -10.87 22.53 6.96
C ARG A 250 -12.02 23.53 7.02
N SER A 251 -13.11 23.23 7.72
CA SER A 251 -14.25 24.14 7.90
C SER A 251 -14.00 25.27 8.92
N ARG A 252 -12.87 25.23 9.65
CA ARG A 252 -12.52 26.18 10.71
C ARG A 252 -11.43 27.19 10.30
N ILE A 253 -11.00 27.16 9.04
CA ILE A 253 -10.05 28.11 8.42
C ILE A 253 -10.83 28.93 7.40
#